data_AF-A0A7S3FUW2-F1
#
_entry.id   AF-A0A7S3FUW2-F1
#
_cell.length_a   1.000
_cell.length_b   1.000
_cell.length_c   1.000
_cell.angle_alpha   90.00
_cell.angle_beta   90.00
_cell.angle_gamma   90.00
#
_symmetry.space_group_name_H-M   'P 1'
#
loop_
_entity.id
_entity.type
_entity.pdbx_description
1 polymer ?
#
loop_
_entity_poly.entity_id
_entity_poly.type
_entity_poly.pdbx_seq_one_letter_code
_entity_poly.pdbx_strand_id
1 'polypeptide(L)'
;MGQENDPGSVRFELTSEDDIFFHYVSDINEEGFKNLQAEQQLSIEFTDFLRIIKQMMDNVQNRVYRIELILDNINETADLQFQQDSEFRVDTLLTLQFAESSVETIKNSISYRINACQQLNMLVEERLKDICNIIEQKNPTLMKEIKKGMQQANATHNFDGHKIDIS
;
A
#
# COMPACT_ATOMS: atom_id res chain seq x y z
N MET A 1 17.12 11.83 14.50
CA MET A 1 16.29 10.63 14.64
C MET A 1 15.25 10.96 15.71
N GLY A 2 14.02 11.30 15.33
CA GLY A 2 12.94 11.58 16.28
C GLY A 2 12.53 10.29 17.01
N GLN A 3 12.09 10.40 18.27
CA GLN A 3 11.50 9.27 18.97
C GLN A 3 10.19 8.90 18.27
N GLU A 4 9.79 7.64 18.29
CA GLU A 4 8.52 7.17 17.66
C GLU A 4 7.28 7.96 18.12
N ASN A 5 7.34 8.57 19.32
CA ASN A 5 6.27 9.39 19.90
C ASN A 5 6.47 10.90 19.72
N ASP A 6 7.58 11.32 19.10
CA ASP A 6 7.90 12.71 18.76
C ASP A 6 8.58 12.75 17.37
N PRO A 7 7.82 12.44 16.30
CA PRO A 7 8.36 12.45 14.96
C PRO A 7 8.63 13.90 14.54
N GLY A 8 9.88 14.23 14.20
CA GLY A 8 10.20 15.58 13.67
C GLY A 8 9.45 15.92 12.37
N SER A 9 8.95 14.90 11.67
CA SER A 9 8.01 15.01 10.54
C SER A 9 7.25 13.70 10.36
N VAL A 10 6.05 13.78 9.80
CA VAL A 10 5.24 12.64 9.36
C VAL A 10 5.14 12.69 7.85
N ARG A 11 5.49 11.57 7.19
CA ARG A 11 5.39 11.42 5.75
C ARG A 11 4.26 10.47 5.39
N PHE A 12 3.37 10.91 4.52
CA PHE A 12 2.33 10.10 3.90
C PHE A 12 2.66 9.86 2.44
N GLU A 13 2.43 8.64 1.97
CA GLU A 13 2.66 8.23 0.59
C GLU A 13 1.39 7.57 0.03
N LEU A 14 0.92 8.05 -1.11
CA LEU A 14 -0.13 7.41 -1.88
C LEU A 14 0.50 6.69 -3.06
N THR A 15 0.20 5.40 -3.18
CA THR A 15 0.66 4.54 -4.27
C THR A 15 -0.49 3.73 -4.82
N SER A 16 -0.38 3.30 -6.08
CA SER A 16 -1.33 2.39 -6.71
C SER A 16 -0.69 1.04 -7.01
N GLU A 17 -1.51 -0.01 -6.97
CA GLU A 17 -1.14 -1.33 -7.48
C GLU A 17 -1.29 -1.41 -9.00
N ASP A 18 -2.25 -0.67 -9.57
CA ASP A 18 -2.56 -0.67 -11.01
C ASP A 18 -1.61 0.21 -11.81
N ASP A 19 -1.08 1.28 -11.20
CA ASP A 19 -0.13 2.19 -11.80
C ASP A 19 1.09 2.38 -10.89
N ILE A 20 2.22 1.80 -11.29
CA ILE A 20 3.47 1.87 -10.53
C ILE A 20 4.11 3.27 -10.52
N PHE A 21 3.72 4.14 -11.45
CA PHE A 21 4.18 5.54 -11.51
C PHE A 21 3.34 6.46 -10.64
N PHE A 22 2.13 6.03 -10.23
CA PHE A 22 1.29 6.77 -9.30
C PHE A 22 1.96 6.84 -7.93
N HIS A 23 2.54 8.00 -7.60
CA HIS A 23 3.25 8.22 -6.35
C HIS A 23 3.14 9.69 -5.91
N TYR A 24 2.31 9.91 -4.90
CA TYR A 24 2.08 11.24 -4.31
C TYR A 24 2.53 11.25 -2.86
N VAL A 25 3.15 12.33 -2.43
CA VAL A 25 3.72 12.44 -1.08
C VAL A 25 3.28 13.71 -0.37
N SER A 26 3.13 13.60 0.94
CA SER A 26 2.87 14.70 1.85
C SER A 26 3.82 14.59 3.02
N ASP A 27 4.74 15.54 3.16
CA ASP A 27 5.66 15.62 4.28
C ASP A 27 5.20 16.75 5.22
N ILE A 28 4.70 16.40 6.40
CA ILE A 28 4.14 17.34 7.36
C ILE A 28 5.02 17.35 8.61
N ASN A 29 5.69 18.46 8.86
CA ASN A 29 6.38 18.74 10.12
C ASN A 29 5.49 19.59 11.04
N GLU A 30 6.00 19.96 12.22
CA GLU A 30 5.23 20.73 13.20
C GLU A 30 4.76 22.10 12.67
N GLU A 31 5.58 22.77 11.84
CA GLU A 31 5.23 24.05 11.22
C GLU A 31 4.13 23.88 10.16
N GLY A 32 4.28 22.91 9.27
CA GLY A 32 3.26 22.57 8.27
C GLY A 32 1.95 22.15 8.92
N PHE A 33 2.01 21.43 10.05
CA PHE A 33 0.83 21.07 10.82
C PHE A 33 0.12 22.28 11.43
N LYS A 34 0.85 23.32 11.88
CA LYS A 34 0.21 24.55 12.38
C LYS A 34 -0.58 25.27 11.29
N ASN A 35 -0.09 25.26 10.05
CA ASN A 35 -0.84 25.79 8.92
C ASN A 35 -2.10 24.95 8.66
N LEU A 36 -1.95 23.62 8.61
CA LEU A 36 -3.07 22.68 8.46
C LEU A 36 -4.13 22.87 9.56
N GLN A 37 -3.68 23.04 10.81
CA GLN A 37 -4.51 23.26 11.98
C GLN A 37 -5.32 24.56 11.86
N ALA A 38 -4.68 25.65 11.41
CA ALA A 38 -5.34 26.94 11.21
C ALA A 38 -6.33 26.91 10.03
N GLU A 39 -5.93 26.32 8.90
CA GLU A 39 -6.75 26.23 7.68
C GLU A 39 -8.01 25.39 7.89
N GLN A 40 -7.89 24.29 8.62
CA GLN A 40 -8.97 23.31 8.81
C GLN A 40 -9.56 23.33 10.23
N GLN A 41 -9.17 24.32 11.04
CA GLN A 41 -9.67 24.53 12.41
C GLN A 41 -9.55 23.30 13.31
N LEU A 42 -8.43 22.58 13.21
CA LEU A 42 -8.17 21.38 13.99
C LEU A 42 -7.87 21.75 15.45
N SER A 43 -8.37 20.94 16.39
CA SER A 43 -8.18 21.18 17.84
C SER A 43 -7.16 20.23 18.48
N ILE A 44 -6.34 19.56 17.67
CA ILE A 44 -5.37 18.54 18.09
C ILE A 44 -3.95 19.07 17.98
N GLU A 45 -3.04 18.51 18.77
CA GLU A 45 -1.61 18.82 18.72
C GLU A 45 -0.87 17.93 17.71
N PHE A 46 0.30 18.38 17.24
CA PHE A 46 1.09 17.63 16.25
C PHE A 46 1.51 16.24 16.76
N THR A 47 1.81 16.12 18.06
CA THR A 47 2.16 14.85 18.71
C THR A 47 1.03 13.81 18.65
N ASP A 48 -0.22 14.25 18.54
CA ASP A 48 -1.40 13.39 18.39
C ASP A 48 -1.75 13.12 16.93
N PHE A 49 -1.17 13.85 15.98
CA PHE A 49 -1.61 13.84 14.59
C PHE A 49 -1.60 12.43 13.98
N LEU A 50 -0.49 11.70 14.11
CA LEU A 50 -0.39 10.33 13.58
C LEU A 50 -1.39 9.36 14.22
N ARG A 51 -1.67 9.53 15.53
CA ARG A 51 -2.65 8.71 16.24
C ARG A 51 -4.06 8.97 15.71
N ILE A 52 -4.40 10.23 15.46
CA ILE A 52 -5.71 10.62 14.91
C ILE A 52 -5.86 10.10 13.47
N ILE A 53 -4.84 10.23 12.62
CA ILE A 53 -4.90 9.67 11.26
C ILE A 53 -5.14 8.16 11.29
N LYS A 54 -4.45 7.41 12.16
CA LYS A 54 -4.70 5.96 12.33
C LYS A 54 -6.16 5.68 12.71
N GLN A 55 -6.71 6.42 13.66
CA GLN A 55 -8.12 6.29 14.04
C GLN A 55 -9.07 6.61 12.89
N MET A 56 -8.77 7.62 12.06
CA MET A 56 -9.56 7.94 10.88
C MET A 56 -9.50 6.81 9.84
N MET A 57 -8.32 6.22 9.62
CA MET A 57 -8.14 5.05 8.75
C MET A 57 -8.94 3.83 9.24
N ASP A 58 -8.93 3.57 10.56
CA ASP A 58 -9.74 2.50 11.15
C ASP A 58 -11.25 2.75 10.93
N ASN A 59 -11.70 4.00 11.05
CA ASN A 59 -13.09 4.37 10.78
C ASN A 59 -13.46 4.20 9.29
N VAL A 60 -12.52 4.38 8.37
CA VAL A 60 -12.72 4.08 6.94
C VAL A 60 -12.87 2.58 6.72
N GLN A 61 -12.01 1.75 7.34
CA GLN A 61 -12.12 0.29 7.26
C GLN A 61 -13.45 -0.22 7.84
N ASN A 62 -13.92 0.41 8.91
CA ASN A 62 -15.20 0.12 9.55
C ASN A 62 -16.41 0.77 8.85
N ARG A 63 -16.20 1.41 7.68
CA ARG A 63 -17.24 2.07 6.87
C ARG A 63 -18.01 3.18 7.61
N VAL A 64 -17.40 3.77 8.63
CA VAL A 64 -17.91 4.94 9.36
C VAL A 64 -17.57 6.21 8.58
N TYR A 65 -16.36 6.27 8.02
CA TYR A 65 -15.89 7.35 7.15
C TYR A 65 -15.70 6.86 5.72
N ARG A 66 -15.70 7.80 4.77
CA ARG A 66 -15.26 7.60 3.39
C ARG A 66 -13.98 8.38 3.14
N ILE A 67 -13.22 7.92 2.15
CA ILE A 67 -12.08 8.67 1.61
C ILE A 67 -12.41 9.02 0.17
N GLU A 68 -12.16 10.27 -0.20
CA GLU A 68 -12.19 10.75 -1.57
C GLU A 68 -10.81 11.27 -1.94
N LEU A 69 -10.30 10.86 -3.10
CA LEU A 69 -9.04 11.34 -3.65
C LEU A 69 -9.32 12.20 -4.87
N ILE A 70 -8.93 13.46 -4.81
CA ILE A 70 -9.14 14.45 -5.86
C ILE A 70 -7.78 14.77 -6.48
N LEU A 71 -7.63 14.52 -7.78
CA LEU A 71 -6.38 14.76 -8.51
C LEU A 71 -6.45 16.07 -9.29
N ASP A 72 -5.40 16.89 -9.17
CA ASP A 72 -5.15 18.04 -10.02
C ASP A 72 -3.95 17.75 -10.92
N ASN A 73 -4.25 17.27 -12.13
CA ASN A 73 -3.24 16.90 -13.12
C ASN A 73 -2.51 18.12 -13.72
N ILE A 74 -2.98 19.35 -13.50
CA ILE A 74 -2.32 20.56 -14.02
C ILE A 74 -1.22 20.99 -13.05
N ASN A 75 -1.53 20.98 -11.76
CA ASN A 75 -0.58 21.37 -10.71
C ASN A 75 0.22 20.20 -10.15
N GLU A 76 -0.04 18.97 -10.62
CA GLU A 76 0.59 17.74 -10.15
C GLU A 76 0.39 17.55 -8.64
N THR A 77 -0.82 17.88 -8.15
CA THR A 77 -1.20 17.76 -6.74
C THR A 77 -2.40 16.84 -6.55
N ALA A 78 -2.60 16.39 -5.31
CA ALA A 78 -3.75 15.59 -4.94
C ALA A 78 -4.23 15.93 -3.54
N ASP A 79 -5.55 15.93 -3.35
CA ASP A 79 -6.20 16.11 -2.06
C ASP A 79 -6.87 14.81 -1.63
N LEU A 80 -6.46 14.29 -0.47
CA LEU A 80 -7.10 13.14 0.18
C LEU A 80 -8.04 13.65 1.27
N GLN A 81 -9.34 13.48 1.06
CA GLN A 81 -10.37 13.95 1.98
C GLN A 81 -10.96 12.79 2.77
N PHE A 82 -10.91 12.89 4.10
CA PHE A 82 -11.73 12.07 4.98
C PHE A 82 -13.10 12.71 5.15
N GLN A 83 -14.15 11.95 4.86
CA GLN A 83 -15.52 12.44 4.84
C GLN A 83 -16.41 11.58 5.74
N GLN A 84 -17.39 12.21 6.36
CA GLN A 84 -18.46 11.54 7.07
C GLN A 84 -19.80 11.93 6.48
N ASP A 85 -20.59 10.92 6.11
CA ASP A 85 -21.97 11.14 5.71
C ASP A 85 -22.84 11.33 6.95
N SER A 86 -23.59 12.41 6.97
CA SER A 86 -24.75 12.58 7.83
C SER A 86 -26.04 12.43 7.01
N GLU A 87 -27.20 12.48 7.67
CA GLU A 87 -28.50 12.45 6.98
C GLU A 87 -28.71 13.62 6.01
N PHE A 88 -28.07 14.77 6.26
CA PHE A 88 -28.37 16.02 5.55
C PHE A 88 -27.24 16.52 4.66
N ARG A 89 -26.00 16.09 4.90
CA ARG A 89 -24.82 16.51 4.15
C ARG A 89 -23.62 15.60 4.38
N VAL A 90 -22.60 15.78 3.55
CA VAL A 90 -21.27 15.21 3.75
C VAL A 90 -20.41 16.26 4.45
N ASP A 91 -19.80 15.89 5.58
CA ASP A 91 -18.84 16.72 6.29
C ASP A 91 -17.43 16.24 5.97
N THR A 92 -16.58 17.13 5.45
CA THR A 92 -15.14 16.87 5.30
C THR A 92 -14.46 17.07 6.66
N LEU A 93 -13.90 16.00 7.19
CA LEU A 93 -13.27 15.97 8.51
C LEU A 93 -11.81 16.43 8.48
N LEU A 94 -11.10 16.09 7.40
CA LEU A 94 -9.70 16.41 7.19
C LEU A 94 -9.37 16.30 5.70
N THR A 95 -8.60 17.24 5.18
CA THR A 95 -7.98 17.18 3.85
C THR A 95 -6.47 17.13 4.00
N LEU A 96 -5.82 16.14 3.39
CA LEU A 96 -4.37 16.08 3.29
C LEU A 96 -3.96 16.41 1.85
N GLN A 97 -3.10 17.40 1.69
CA GLN A 97 -2.56 17.79 0.39
C GLN A 97 -1.28 17.02 0.09
N PHE A 98 -1.17 16.55 -1.14
CA PHE A 98 -0.03 15.81 -1.65
C PHE A 98 0.49 16.46 -2.93
N ALA A 99 1.77 16.26 -3.19
CA ALA A 99 2.40 16.58 -4.46
C ALA A 99 2.89 15.31 -5.15
N GLU A 100 2.84 15.29 -6.48
CA GLU A 100 3.42 14.22 -7.27
C GLU A 100 4.93 14.16 -6.99
N SER A 101 5.44 12.94 -6.87
CA SER A 101 6.87 12.74 -6.66
C SER A 101 7.66 12.91 -7.95
N SER A 102 8.90 13.36 -7.81
CA SER A 102 9.81 13.43 -8.95
C SER A 102 10.03 12.04 -9.58
N VAL A 103 10.35 12.02 -10.88
CA VAL A 103 10.65 10.79 -11.62
C VAL A 103 11.78 9.98 -10.97
N GLU A 104 12.77 10.65 -10.37
CA GLU A 104 13.85 9.99 -9.64
C GLU A 104 13.33 9.28 -8.38
N THR A 105 12.51 9.96 -7.58
CA THR A 105 11.86 9.38 -6.40
C THR A 105 10.96 8.20 -6.77
N ILE A 106 10.17 8.32 -7.84
CA ILE A 106 9.33 7.24 -8.35
C ILE A 106 10.19 6.02 -8.73
N LYS A 107 11.27 6.22 -9.50
CA LYS A 107 12.19 5.13 -9.88
C LYS A 107 12.82 4.45 -8.68
N ASN A 108 13.22 5.23 -7.67
CA ASN A 108 13.79 4.70 -6.43
C ASN A 108 12.75 3.89 -5.64
N SER A 109 11.52 4.38 -5.52
CA SER A 109 10.40 3.70 -4.88
C SER A 109 10.05 2.39 -5.58
N ILE A 110 9.93 2.40 -6.91
CA ILE A 110 9.70 1.19 -7.73
C ILE A 110 10.83 0.17 -7.53
N SER A 111 12.09 0.62 -7.63
CA SER A 111 13.25 -0.26 -7.47
C SER A 111 13.29 -0.89 -6.08
N TYR A 112 13.00 -0.12 -5.04
CA TYR A 112 12.88 -0.60 -3.67
C TYR A 112 11.80 -1.68 -3.54
N ARG A 113 10.59 -1.41 -4.02
CA ARG A 113 9.46 -2.37 -4.01
C ARG A 113 9.79 -3.67 -4.74
N ILE A 114 10.41 -3.59 -5.92
CA ILE A 114 10.84 -4.77 -6.69
C ILE A 114 11.85 -5.59 -5.88
N ASN A 115 12.86 -4.94 -5.32
CA ASN A 115 13.90 -5.63 -4.55
C ASN A 115 13.32 -6.27 -3.28
N ALA A 116 12.40 -5.60 -2.59
CA ALA A 116 11.72 -6.15 -1.42
C ALA A 116 10.90 -7.41 -1.78
N CYS A 117 10.14 -7.36 -2.89
CA CYS A 117 9.41 -8.53 -3.39
C CYS A 117 10.33 -9.69 -3.77
N GLN A 118 11.46 -9.41 -4.42
CA GLN A 118 12.45 -10.44 -4.76
C GLN A 118 13.03 -11.10 -3.51
N GLN A 119 13.38 -10.31 -2.50
CA GLN A 119 13.88 -10.83 -1.22
C GLN A 119 12.84 -11.69 -0.50
N LEU A 120 11.57 -11.26 -0.50
CA LEU A 120 10.48 -12.05 0.08
C LEU A 120 10.27 -13.36 -0.68
N ASN A 121 10.30 -13.34 -2.01
CA ASN A 121 10.18 -14.54 -2.83
C ASN A 121 11.31 -15.53 -2.53
N MET A 122 12.56 -15.06 -2.47
CA MET A 122 13.71 -15.90 -2.11
C MET A 122 13.52 -16.57 -0.73
N LEU A 123 13.06 -15.81 0.26
CA LEU A 123 12.80 -16.35 1.61
C LEU A 123 11.69 -17.41 1.59
N VAL A 124 10.60 -17.17 0.86
CA VAL A 124 9.50 -18.13 0.74
C VAL A 124 9.94 -19.39 0.00
N GLU A 125 10.73 -19.25 -1.08
CA GLU A 125 11.28 -20.39 -1.83
C GLU A 125 12.20 -21.25 -0.97
N GLU A 126 13.08 -20.63 -0.17
CA GLU A 126 13.96 -21.33 0.76
C GLU A 126 13.14 -22.09 1.82
N ARG A 127 12.13 -21.44 2.40
CA ARG A 127 11.22 -22.09 3.36
C ARG A 127 10.45 -23.25 2.78
N LEU A 128 9.94 -23.12 1.55
CA LEU A 128 9.25 -24.20 0.85
C LEU A 128 10.20 -25.38 0.60
N LYS A 129 11.44 -25.11 0.19
CA LYS A 129 12.46 -26.14 -0.02
C LYS A 129 12.76 -26.90 1.26
N ASP A 130 12.90 -26.21 2.39
CA ASP A 130 13.13 -26.84 3.70
C ASP A 130 11.96 -27.72 4.13
N ILE A 131 10.73 -27.24 3.98
CA ILE A 131 9.52 -28.03 4.25
C ILE A 131 9.49 -29.28 3.37
N CYS A 132 9.78 -29.15 2.08
CA CYS A 132 9.86 -30.29 1.16
C CYS A 132 10.92 -31.30 1.60
N ASN A 133 12.11 -30.84 1.99
CA ASN A 133 13.18 -31.72 2.49
C ASN A 133 12.75 -32.48 3.75
N ILE A 134 12.07 -31.82 4.68
CA ILE A 134 11.56 -32.45 5.91
C ILE A 134 10.51 -33.52 5.56
N ILE A 135 9.58 -33.22 4.65
CA ILE A 135 8.56 -34.17 4.22
C ILE A 135 9.20 -35.36 3.50
N GLU A 136 10.19 -35.13 2.63
CA GLU A 136 10.89 -36.20 1.92
C GLU A 136 11.62 -37.15 2.88
N GLN A 137 12.18 -36.63 3.98
CA GLN A 137 12.82 -37.44 5.03
C GLN A 137 11.80 -38.18 5.90
N LYS A 138 10.70 -37.53 6.31
CA LYS A 138 9.74 -38.10 7.26
C LYS A 138 8.64 -38.94 6.62
N ASN A 139 8.25 -38.61 5.39
CA ASN A 139 7.17 -39.26 4.65
C ASN A 139 7.41 -39.20 3.12
N PRO A 140 8.35 -40.00 2.60
CA PRO A 140 8.72 -39.99 1.18
C PRO A 140 7.56 -40.38 0.24
N THR A 141 6.60 -41.16 0.72
CA THR A 141 5.41 -41.55 -0.06
C THR A 141 4.50 -40.35 -0.31
N LEU A 142 4.28 -39.50 0.70
CA LEU A 142 3.51 -38.27 0.55
C LEU A 142 4.17 -37.32 -0.44
N MET A 143 5.51 -37.18 -0.39
CA MET A 143 6.24 -36.34 -1.35
C MET A 143 6.09 -36.83 -2.80
N LYS A 144 6.08 -38.15 -3.03
CA LYS A 144 5.83 -38.71 -4.37
C LYS A 144 4.44 -38.35 -4.88
N GLU A 145 3.41 -38.42 -4.04
CA GLU A 145 2.05 -38.03 -4.43
C GLU A 145 1.92 -36.52 -4.67
N ILE A 146 2.58 -35.67 -3.87
CA ILE A 146 2.65 -34.21 -4.12
C ILE A 146 3.31 -33.93 -5.47
N LYS A 147 4.49 -34.53 -5.74
CA LYS A 147 5.21 -34.38 -7.02
C LYS A 147 4.35 -34.84 -8.21
N LYS A 148 3.59 -35.94 -8.05
CA LYS A 148 2.67 -36.47 -9.07
C LYS A 148 1.47 -35.54 -9.30
N GLY A 149 0.90 -34.97 -8.24
CA GLY A 149 -0.19 -33.98 -8.34
C GLY A 149 0.24 -32.68 -9.03
N MET A 150 1.45 -32.18 -8.75
CA MET A 150 2.00 -31.00 -9.43
C MET A 150 2.21 -31.23 -10.93
N GLN A 151 2.68 -32.41 -11.33
CA GLN A 151 2.86 -32.77 -12.74
C GLN A 151 1.52 -32.84 -13.49
N GLN A 152 0.47 -33.32 -12.83
CA GLN A 152 -0.88 -33.37 -13.40
C GLN A 152 -1.49 -31.96 -13.54
N ALA A 153 -1.33 -31.09 -12.54
CA ALA A 153 -1.82 -29.70 -12.60
C ALA A 153 -1.15 -28.89 -13.71
N ASN A 154 0.16 -29.04 -13.91
CA ASN A 154 0.89 -28.37 -15.00
C ASN A 154 0.51 -28.90 -16.40
N ALA A 155 0.12 -30.17 -16.50
CA ALA A 155 -0.36 -30.73 -17.76
C ALA A 155 -1.71 -30.12 -18.17
N THR A 156 -2.60 -29.85 -17.21
CA THR A 156 -3.92 -29.25 -17.47
C THR A 156 -3.84 -27.78 -17.88
N HIS A 157 -2.88 -27.00 -17.33
CA HIS A 157 -2.73 -25.58 -17.66
C HIS A 157 -2.16 -25.32 -19.07
N ASN A 158 -1.46 -26.29 -19.67
CA ASN A 158 -0.93 -26.20 -21.03
C ASN A 158 -1.99 -26.47 -22.13
N PHE A 159 -3.21 -26.89 -21.78
CA PHE A 159 -4.28 -27.14 -22.76
C PHE A 159 -5.19 -25.93 -23.04
N ASP A 160 -5.15 -24.86 -22.23
CA ASP A 160 -5.97 -23.64 -22.44
C ASP A 160 -5.28 -22.56 -23.29
N GLY A 161 -4.07 -22.82 -23.80
CA GLY A 161 -3.38 -21.95 -24.76
C GLY A 161 -3.93 -22.11 -26.18
N HIS A 162 -5.19 -21.75 -26.42
CA HIS A 162 -5.71 -21.68 -27.79
C HIS A 162 -5.03 -20.55 -28.56
N LYS A 163 -4.33 -20.94 -29.63
CA LYS A 163 -3.80 -20.08 -30.69
C LYS A 163 -4.80 -18.98 -31.07
N ILE A 164 -4.37 -17.73 -30.97
CA ILE A 164 -4.93 -16.65 -31.78
C ILE A 164 -4.18 -16.71 -33.11
N ASP A 165 -4.74 -17.39 -34.10
CA ASP A 165 -4.33 -17.21 -35.49
C ASP A 165 -4.86 -15.85 -35.95
N ILE A 166 -3.92 -14.94 -36.24
CA ILE A 166 -4.22 -13.63 -36.82
C ILE A 166 -4.31 -13.84 -38.33
N SER A 167 -5.50 -13.62 -38.90
CA SER A 167 -5.74 -13.37 -40.33
C SER A 167 -6.58 -12.10 -40.46
#